data_AF-A0A955SPZ7-F1
#
_entry.id   AF-A0A955SPZ7-F1
#
_cell.length_a   1.000
_cell.length_b   1.000
_cell.length_c   1.000
_cell.angle_alpha   90.00
_cell.angle_beta   90.00
_cell.angle_gamma   90.00
#
_symmetry.space_group_name_H-M   'P 1'
#
loop_
_entity.id
_entity.type
_entity.pdbx_description
1 polymer ?
#
loop_
_entity_poly.entity_id
_entity_poly.type
_entity_poly.pdbx_seq_one_letter_code
_entity_poly.pdbx_strand_id
1 'polypeptide(L)'
;MSGDDSVPSDKNDLRRLLQERRKSLSTSLREKKSREIAQTLLSHPAYRQARTLAVTYPVGSEVDLLPLIQQRLSNNEPVCLPRTLDRGRMEFHRVETSLEELKPSKLGIPEPADNPETLIPPGEIDLLIVPGVGFDPKGNRLGQGGGFFDRYLPRLPERTPRLAVAFEIQIVPSIPSGPHDLPVQEVLTERTIYRYEKFEGVSGSVEETHAFAMRLAGLLEAPSVVRLSGELGAGKTEWVRGFAKALGWDGRVRSPSFSLENVYSVEGMTLYHLDGYRLTHPSHLDLDWFEEILEDPNGIVLLEWPDRFGESVPFSAPELFMERLEDDQRRMTWVSFEKRHNLGRLGE
;
A
#
# COMPACT_ATOMS: atom_id res chain seq x y z
N MET A 1 -20.95 -14.53 9.46
CA MET A 1 -21.11 -13.67 10.65
C MET A 1 -20.71 -12.27 10.22
N SER A 2 -21.72 -11.46 9.95
CA SER A 2 -21.66 -10.05 9.57
C SER A 2 -21.23 -9.23 10.79
N GLY A 3 -19.96 -8.87 10.87
CA GLY A 3 -19.46 -7.82 11.74
C GLY A 3 -19.29 -6.58 10.89
N ASP A 4 -19.88 -5.47 11.33
CA ASP A 4 -19.63 -4.11 10.86
C ASP A 4 -18.10 -3.88 10.85
N ASP A 5 -17.47 -4.03 9.69
CA ASP A 5 -16.02 -3.96 9.47
C ASP A 5 -15.55 -2.49 9.37
N SER A 6 -16.23 -1.59 10.08
CA SER A 6 -15.84 -0.20 10.18
C SER A 6 -14.51 -0.08 10.93
N VAL A 7 -13.48 0.35 10.22
CA VAL A 7 -12.14 0.56 10.77
C VAL A 7 -12.21 1.66 11.83
N PRO A 8 -11.85 1.40 13.10
CA PRO A 8 -11.94 2.40 14.16
C PRO A 8 -11.10 3.65 13.86
N SER A 9 -11.66 4.82 14.13
CA SER A 9 -10.95 6.10 14.01
C SER A 9 -10.02 6.39 15.20
N ASP A 10 -10.24 5.75 16.35
CA ASP A 10 -9.33 5.83 17.50
C ASP A 10 -8.11 4.91 17.31
N LYS A 11 -6.91 5.47 17.53
CA LYS A 11 -5.64 4.75 17.34
C LYS A 11 -5.49 3.54 18.27
N ASN A 12 -6.04 3.56 19.48
CA ASN A 12 -5.90 2.45 20.42
C ASN A 12 -6.83 1.30 20.08
N ASP A 13 -8.07 1.61 19.69
CA ASP A 13 -9.03 0.59 19.23
C ASP A 13 -8.55 -0.06 17.93
N LEU A 14 -8.07 0.75 16.97
CA LEU A 14 -7.46 0.24 15.74
C LEU A 14 -6.23 -0.64 16.04
N ARG A 15 -5.38 -0.24 17.00
CA ARG A 15 -4.22 -1.03 17.40
C ARG A 15 -4.63 -2.40 17.94
N ARG A 16 -5.67 -2.45 18.77
CA ARG A 16 -6.20 -3.69 19.34
C ARG A 16 -6.74 -4.60 18.24
N LEU A 17 -7.59 -4.07 17.36
CA LEU A 17 -8.18 -4.80 16.23
C LEU A 17 -7.08 -5.44 15.35
N LEU A 18 -6.07 -4.67 14.97
CA LEU A 18 -5.01 -5.17 14.09
C LEU A 18 -4.07 -6.16 14.77
N GLN A 19 -3.80 -5.99 16.07
CA GLN A 19 -3.07 -7.00 16.84
C GLN A 19 -3.86 -8.31 16.94
N GLU A 20 -5.18 -8.26 17.12
CA GLU A 20 -6.06 -9.43 17.15
C GLU A 20 -6.10 -10.13 15.78
N ARG A 21 -6.31 -9.38 14.69
CA ARG A 21 -6.22 -9.89 13.31
C ARG A 21 -4.88 -10.57 13.04
N ARG A 22 -3.77 -9.98 13.48
CA ARG A 22 -2.45 -10.60 13.31
C ARG A 22 -2.27 -11.86 14.15
N LYS A 23 -2.79 -11.87 15.39
CA LYS A 23 -2.74 -13.03 16.29
C LYS A 23 -3.64 -14.18 15.82
N SER A 24 -4.66 -13.93 15.00
CA SER A 24 -5.55 -14.98 14.48
C SER A 24 -4.87 -15.84 13.40
N LEU A 25 -3.77 -15.37 12.81
CA LEU A 25 -2.97 -16.19 11.90
C LEU A 25 -2.29 -17.34 12.67
N SER A 26 -2.54 -18.57 12.21
CA SER A 26 -1.85 -19.75 12.74
C SER A 26 -0.33 -19.62 12.55
N THR A 27 0.44 -20.34 13.37
CA THR A 27 1.91 -20.34 13.25
C THR A 27 2.37 -20.75 11.85
N SER A 28 1.78 -21.80 11.26
CA SER A 28 2.13 -22.25 9.91
C SER A 28 1.82 -21.22 8.82
N LEU A 29 0.69 -20.51 8.93
CA LEU A 29 0.36 -19.43 7.99
C LEU A 29 1.29 -18.23 8.16
N ARG A 30 1.63 -17.86 9.39
CA ARG A 30 2.60 -16.78 9.66
C ARG A 30 3.95 -17.09 9.04
N GLU A 31 4.49 -18.29 9.29
CA GLU A 31 5.77 -18.72 8.70
C GLU A 31 5.75 -18.74 7.18
N LYS A 32 4.67 -19.28 6.58
CA LYS A 32 4.51 -19.30 5.12
C LYS A 32 4.52 -17.88 4.55
N LYS A 33 3.66 -17.01 5.05
CA LYS A 33 3.53 -15.62 4.59
C LYS A 33 4.80 -14.81 4.85
N SER A 34 5.48 -15.03 5.97
CA SER A 34 6.77 -14.38 6.26
C SER A 34 7.84 -14.78 5.24
N ARG A 35 7.88 -16.05 4.79
CA ARG A 35 8.77 -16.46 3.69
C ARG A 35 8.45 -15.76 2.37
N GLU A 36 7.17 -15.63 2.01
CA GLU A 36 6.73 -14.93 0.80
C GLU A 36 7.11 -13.43 0.83
N ILE A 37 6.90 -12.78 1.97
CA ILE A 37 7.32 -11.38 2.20
C ILE A 37 8.85 -11.25 2.15
N ALA A 38 9.59 -12.17 2.77
CA ALA A 38 11.05 -12.16 2.75
C ALA A 38 11.60 -12.35 1.33
N GLN A 39 11.01 -13.25 0.52
CA GLN A 39 11.38 -13.42 -0.90
C GLN A 39 11.15 -12.15 -1.71
N THR A 40 10.02 -11.48 -1.48
CA THR A 40 9.75 -10.16 -2.07
C THR A 40 10.86 -9.17 -1.70
N LEU A 41 11.17 -9.06 -0.41
CA LEU A 41 12.21 -8.15 0.08
C LEU A 41 13.58 -8.45 -0.54
N LEU A 42 13.97 -9.73 -0.64
CA LEU A 42 15.22 -10.17 -1.28
C LEU A 42 15.30 -9.75 -2.78
N SER A 43 14.16 -9.69 -3.45
CA SER A 43 14.08 -9.24 -4.85
C SER A 43 14.07 -7.71 -5.02
N HIS A 44 13.77 -6.98 -3.94
CA HIS A 44 13.54 -5.55 -3.98
C HIS A 44 14.84 -4.76 -4.24
N PRO A 45 14.85 -3.75 -5.14
CA PRO A 45 16.05 -2.98 -5.47
C PRO A 45 16.72 -2.34 -4.25
N ALA A 46 15.94 -1.73 -3.35
CA ALA A 46 16.48 -1.10 -2.14
C ALA A 46 17.19 -2.11 -1.22
N TYR A 47 16.75 -3.36 -1.18
CA TYR A 47 17.41 -4.40 -0.39
C TYR A 47 18.71 -4.85 -1.06
N ARG A 48 18.67 -5.13 -2.37
CA ARG A 48 19.85 -5.57 -3.13
C ARG A 48 20.98 -4.54 -3.14
N GLN A 49 20.64 -3.26 -3.08
CA GLN A 49 21.60 -2.16 -3.07
C GLN A 49 22.09 -1.80 -1.67
N ALA A 50 21.38 -2.20 -0.61
CA ALA A 50 21.72 -1.86 0.76
C ALA A 50 22.92 -2.66 1.28
N ARG A 51 23.97 -1.95 1.71
CA ARG A 51 25.07 -2.56 2.47
C ARG A 51 24.66 -2.67 3.93
N THR A 52 24.15 -1.58 4.50
CA THR A 52 23.66 -1.54 5.90
C THR A 52 22.15 -1.65 5.96
N LEU A 53 21.66 -2.80 6.42
CA LEU A 53 20.24 -3.04 6.69
C LEU A 53 19.91 -2.72 8.15
N ALA A 54 19.06 -1.73 8.38
CA ALA A 54 18.44 -1.48 9.67
C ALA A 54 17.09 -2.21 9.74
N VAL A 55 16.89 -3.03 10.78
CA VAL A 55 15.68 -3.84 10.96
C VAL A 55 15.41 -4.07 12.44
N THR A 56 14.18 -4.38 12.83
CA THR A 56 13.83 -4.69 14.22
C THR A 56 13.76 -6.19 14.47
N TYR A 57 14.03 -6.60 15.71
CA TYR A 57 13.74 -7.96 16.14
C TYR A 57 12.21 -8.17 16.16
N PRO A 58 11.65 -9.13 15.42
CA PRO A 58 10.21 -9.35 15.37
C PRO A 58 9.69 -9.90 16.71
N VAL A 59 8.55 -9.40 17.16
CA VAL A 59 7.94 -9.84 18.43
C VAL A 59 6.56 -10.46 18.26
N GLY A 60 6.34 -11.59 18.93
CA GLY A 60 5.05 -12.25 19.05
C GLY A 60 4.49 -12.79 17.74
N SER A 61 3.69 -11.97 17.04
CA SER A 61 2.99 -12.33 15.81
C SER A 61 3.40 -11.50 14.59
N GLU A 62 4.49 -10.75 14.69
CA GLU A 62 5.03 -9.97 13.58
C GLU A 62 5.60 -10.85 12.47
N VAL A 63 5.81 -10.25 11.30
CA VAL A 63 6.48 -10.89 10.17
C VAL A 63 7.87 -11.35 10.62
N ASP A 64 8.16 -12.63 10.46
CA ASP A 64 9.44 -13.20 10.86
C ASP A 64 10.50 -12.98 9.78
N LEU A 65 11.40 -12.03 10.04
CA LEU A 65 12.58 -11.78 9.22
C LEU A 65 13.87 -12.36 9.83
N LEU A 66 13.80 -13.09 10.95
CA LEU A 66 14.98 -13.66 11.61
C LEU A 66 15.81 -14.56 10.67
N PRO A 67 15.22 -15.44 9.84
CA PRO A 67 16.01 -16.25 8.90
C PRO A 67 16.81 -15.40 7.91
N LEU A 68 16.22 -14.30 7.43
CA LEU A 68 16.89 -13.36 6.51
C LEU A 68 18.01 -12.59 7.22
N ILE A 69 17.78 -12.16 8.46
CA ILE A 69 18.80 -11.48 9.28
C ILE A 69 19.99 -12.43 9.54
N GLN A 70 19.71 -13.68 9.92
CA GLN A 70 20.74 -14.70 10.15
C GLN A 70 21.56 -14.97 8.88
N GLN A 71 20.91 -15.02 7.72
CA GLN A 71 21.59 -15.18 6.44
C GLN A 71 22.53 -14.01 6.11
N ARG A 72 22.11 -12.76 6.35
CA ARG A 72 22.99 -11.60 6.16
C ARG A 72 24.20 -11.65 7.09
N LEU A 73 23.97 -11.95 8.37
CA LEU A 73 25.05 -12.07 9.36
C LEU A 73 26.06 -13.15 8.98
N SER A 74 25.61 -14.33 8.53
CA SER A 74 26.52 -15.40 8.08
C SER A 74 27.32 -15.05 6.82
N ASN A 75 26.78 -14.17 5.98
CA ASN A 75 27.47 -13.60 4.81
C ASN A 75 28.40 -12.42 5.17
N ASN A 76 28.51 -12.03 6.44
CA ASN A 76 29.18 -10.81 6.90
C ASN A 76 28.61 -9.52 6.27
N GLU A 77 27.32 -9.53 5.93
CA GLU A 77 26.61 -8.35 5.44
C GLU A 77 26.07 -7.54 6.63
N PRO A 78 26.36 -6.23 6.73
CA PRO A 78 25.95 -5.43 7.89
C PRO A 78 24.44 -5.42 8.15
N VAL A 79 24.06 -5.74 9.39
CA VAL A 79 22.72 -5.57 9.93
C VAL A 79 22.80 -4.79 11.23
N CYS A 80 21.89 -3.84 11.44
CA CYS A 80 21.77 -3.12 12.71
C CYS A 80 20.34 -3.20 13.26
N LEU A 81 20.25 -3.33 14.58
CA LEU A 81 18.99 -3.38 15.34
C LEU A 81 18.89 -2.16 16.26
N PRO A 82 17.66 -1.71 16.59
CA PRO A 82 17.49 -0.59 17.49
C PRO A 82 17.78 -1.00 18.93
N ARG A 83 18.46 -0.11 19.65
CA ARG A 83 18.58 -0.09 21.10
C ARG A 83 17.71 1.03 21.64
N THR A 84 16.87 0.71 22.62
CA THR A 84 15.97 1.69 23.23
C THR A 84 16.68 2.54 24.28
N LEU A 85 16.43 3.85 24.23
CA LEU A 85 16.92 4.84 25.18
C LEU A 85 15.75 5.48 25.93
N ASP A 86 16.07 6.32 26.91
CA ASP A 86 15.05 7.02 27.68
C ASP A 86 14.24 8.01 26.84
N ARG A 87 13.01 8.25 27.30
CA ARG A 87 12.03 9.17 26.70
C ARG A 87 11.67 8.81 25.26
N GLY A 88 11.54 7.53 24.91
CA GLY A 88 11.07 7.13 23.58
C GLY A 88 12.07 7.41 22.45
N ARG A 89 13.37 7.45 22.78
CA ARG A 89 14.46 7.59 21.80
C ARG A 89 15.07 6.21 21.53
N MET A 90 15.73 6.08 20.38
CA MET A 90 16.49 4.88 20.06
C MET A 90 17.68 5.23 19.17
N GLU A 91 18.64 4.32 19.13
CA GLU A 91 19.81 4.33 18.27
C GLU A 91 20.01 2.96 17.65
N PHE A 92 20.59 2.90 16.45
CA PHE A 92 20.85 1.63 15.78
C PHE A 92 22.27 1.21 16.05
N HIS A 93 22.45 -0.06 16.42
CA HIS A 93 23.74 -0.67 16.65
C HIS A 93 23.91 -1.87 15.75
N ARG A 94 25.09 -2.02 15.16
CA ARG A 94 25.48 -3.19 14.38
C ARG A 94 25.40 -4.44 15.25
N VAL A 95 24.83 -5.51 14.68
CA VAL A 95 24.98 -6.86 15.21
C VAL A 95 26.24 -7.44 14.59
N GLU A 96 27.19 -7.87 15.41
CA GLU A 96 28.54 -8.20 14.93
C GLU A 96 28.59 -9.58 14.28
N THR A 97 28.09 -10.60 14.98
CA THR A 97 28.27 -12.00 14.53
C THR A 97 27.01 -12.82 14.60
N SER A 98 26.18 -12.66 15.64
CA SER A 98 25.02 -13.51 15.86
C SER A 98 23.93 -12.80 16.65
N LEU A 99 22.67 -13.20 16.41
CA LEU A 99 21.54 -12.75 17.22
C LEU A 99 21.59 -13.24 18.67
N GLU A 100 22.43 -14.24 18.97
CA GLU A 100 22.63 -14.75 20.34
C GLU A 100 23.33 -13.74 21.26
N GLU A 101 24.01 -12.73 20.70
CA GLU A 101 24.68 -11.67 21.47
C GLU A 101 23.70 -10.61 22.00
N LEU A 102 22.46 -10.59 21.47
CA LEU A 102 21.43 -9.64 21.86
C LEU A 102 20.97 -9.87 23.30
N LYS A 103 20.67 -8.77 23.99
CA LYS A 103 20.21 -8.78 25.38
C LYS A 103 18.78 -8.27 25.46
N PRO A 104 17.95 -8.79 26.38
CA PRO A 104 16.60 -8.28 26.56
C PRO A 104 16.64 -6.82 27.04
N SER A 105 15.92 -5.95 26.34
CA SER A 105 15.63 -4.56 26.76
C SER A 105 14.74 -4.51 28.00
N LYS A 106 14.47 -3.29 28.51
CA LYS A 106 13.44 -3.06 29.55
C LYS A 106 12.05 -3.58 29.16
N LEU A 107 11.78 -3.73 27.86
CA LEU A 107 10.53 -4.24 27.32
C LEU A 107 10.58 -5.76 27.02
N GLY A 108 11.67 -6.45 27.35
CA GLY A 108 11.86 -7.87 27.08
C GLY A 108 12.18 -8.20 25.62
N ILE A 109 12.29 -7.19 24.75
CA ILE A 109 12.65 -7.34 23.33
C ILE A 109 14.18 -7.42 23.22
N PRO A 110 14.75 -8.41 22.51
CA PRO A 110 16.19 -8.47 22.25
C PRO A 110 16.69 -7.20 21.54
N GLU A 111 17.71 -6.55 22.11
CA GLU A 111 18.38 -5.38 21.56
C GLU A 111 19.91 -5.53 21.67
N PRO A 112 20.69 -4.81 20.83
CA PRO A 112 22.14 -4.80 20.95
C PRO A 112 22.62 -4.18 22.27
N ALA A 113 23.85 -4.55 22.64
CA ALA A 113 24.53 -3.96 23.78
C ALA A 113 24.82 -2.47 23.58
N ASP A 114 24.95 -1.75 24.69
CA ASP A 114 25.39 -0.36 24.71
C ASP A 114 26.89 -0.26 24.42
N ASN A 115 27.26 -0.31 23.14
CA ASN A 115 28.65 -0.19 22.72
C ASN A 115 28.80 0.94 21.67
N PRO A 116 29.49 2.04 22.00
CA PRO A 116 29.76 3.14 21.07
C PRO A 116 30.44 2.70 19.76
N GLU A 117 31.25 1.63 19.78
CA GLU A 117 31.94 1.12 18.58
C GLU A 117 31.00 0.45 17.57
N THR A 118 29.82 0.03 18.04
CA THR A 118 28.79 -0.59 17.20
C THR A 118 27.71 0.39 16.75
N LEU A 119 27.73 1.64 17.24
CA LEU A 119 26.74 2.65 16.92
C LEU A 119 26.78 2.99 15.42
N ILE A 120 25.64 2.89 14.75
CA ILE A 120 25.48 3.24 13.33
C ILE A 120 24.83 4.62 13.22
N PRO A 121 25.53 5.64 12.69
CA PRO A 121 24.94 6.94 12.40
C PRO A 121 23.78 6.82 11.41
N PRO A 122 22.71 7.64 11.52
CA PRO A 122 21.59 7.61 10.58
C PRO A 122 21.98 7.74 9.10
N GLY A 123 23.07 8.46 8.81
CA GLY A 123 23.58 8.64 7.44
C GLY A 123 24.25 7.41 6.82
N GLU A 124 24.54 6.38 7.61
CA GLU A 124 25.16 5.12 7.17
C GLU A 124 24.14 3.98 7.00
N ILE A 125 22.86 4.25 7.25
CA ILE A 125 21.77 3.31 7.01
C ILE A 125 21.35 3.43 5.54
N ASP A 126 21.52 2.34 4.79
CA ASP A 126 21.15 2.29 3.38
C ASP A 126 19.69 1.86 3.17
N LEU A 127 19.13 1.09 4.10
CA LEU A 127 17.73 0.67 4.09
C LEU A 127 17.25 0.47 5.53
N LEU A 128 16.09 1.05 5.86
CA LEU A 128 15.39 0.77 7.11
C LEU A 128 14.09 0.02 6.86
N ILE A 129 13.92 -1.13 7.51
CA ILE A 129 12.63 -1.81 7.65
C ILE A 129 11.94 -1.29 8.91
N VAL A 130 10.87 -0.52 8.70
CA VAL A 130 10.09 0.13 9.74
C VAL A 130 8.96 -0.80 10.20
N PRO A 131 8.89 -1.15 11.50
CA PRO A 131 7.82 -1.99 12.02
C PRO A 131 6.52 -1.20 12.20
N GLY A 132 5.40 -1.92 12.23
CA GLY A 132 4.08 -1.35 12.50
C GLY A 132 3.06 -2.41 12.91
N VAL A 133 2.07 -1.97 13.65
CA VAL A 133 0.87 -2.75 13.96
C VAL A 133 -0.05 -2.81 12.74
N GLY A 134 -0.15 -1.70 12.01
CA GLY A 134 -0.95 -1.57 10.80
C GLY A 134 -0.35 -0.56 9.83
N PHE A 135 -0.76 -0.69 8.57
CA PHE A 135 -0.43 0.26 7.52
C PHE A 135 -1.66 0.59 6.68
N ASP A 136 -1.64 1.73 6.00
CA ASP A 136 -2.56 1.99 4.89
C ASP A 136 -1.78 2.00 3.56
N PRO A 137 -2.48 1.98 2.41
CA PRO A 137 -1.83 2.04 1.11
C PRO A 137 -0.99 3.29 0.88
N LYS A 138 -1.23 4.38 1.61
CA LYS A 138 -0.45 5.62 1.52
C LYS A 138 0.90 5.53 2.25
N GLY A 139 1.18 4.39 2.90
CA GLY A 139 2.36 4.18 3.71
C GLY A 139 2.25 4.77 5.12
N ASN A 140 1.08 5.31 5.52
CA ASN A 140 0.90 5.71 6.91
C ASN A 140 0.96 4.46 7.80
N ARG A 141 1.45 4.64 9.02
CA ARG A 141 1.70 3.53 9.93
C ARG A 141 1.14 3.76 11.32
N LEU A 142 0.60 2.70 11.90
CA LEU A 142 0.20 2.66 13.30
C LEU A 142 1.29 1.91 14.08
N GLY A 143 2.09 2.63 14.86
CA GLY A 143 3.09 2.03 15.75
C GLY A 143 2.50 1.51 17.06
N GLN A 144 3.35 0.95 17.93
CA GLN A 144 2.98 0.44 19.27
C GLN A 144 2.58 1.54 20.29
N GLY A 145 2.76 2.83 19.95
CA GLY A 145 2.40 3.97 20.79
C GLY A 145 3.55 4.66 21.52
N GLY A 146 4.76 4.08 21.51
CA GLY A 146 5.95 4.68 22.15
C GLY A 146 6.58 5.86 21.39
N GLY A 147 6.23 6.06 20.12
CA GLY A 147 6.73 7.17 19.30
C GLY A 147 8.23 7.11 18.98
N PHE A 148 8.85 5.92 19.04
CA PHE A 148 10.28 5.74 18.78
C PHE A 148 10.64 6.05 17.32
N PHE A 149 9.90 5.46 16.38
CA PHE A 149 10.12 5.69 14.95
C PHE A 149 9.71 7.10 14.51
N ASP A 150 8.66 7.69 15.09
CA ASP A 150 8.28 9.09 14.80
C ASP A 150 9.43 10.07 15.10
N ARG A 151 10.23 9.77 16.13
CA ARG A 151 11.40 10.59 16.50
C ARG A 151 12.68 10.21 15.79
N TYR A 152 12.80 8.96 15.32
CA TYR A 152 14.01 8.48 14.65
C TYR A 152 14.01 8.79 13.16
N LEU A 153 12.89 8.58 12.46
CA LEU A 153 12.78 8.76 11.01
C LEU A 153 13.22 10.15 10.51
N PRO A 154 12.94 11.28 11.20
CA PRO A 154 13.43 12.60 10.78
C PRO A 154 14.96 12.74 10.79
N ARG A 155 15.70 11.83 11.45
CA ARG A 155 17.17 11.84 11.51
C ARG A 155 17.82 11.18 10.30
N LEU A 156 17.06 10.35 9.56
CA LEU A 156 17.57 9.69 8.37
C LEU A 156 17.68 10.70 7.22
N PRO A 157 18.69 10.56 6.34
CA PRO A 157 18.68 11.24 5.05
C PRO A 157 17.34 11.01 4.32
N GLU A 158 16.87 12.03 3.61
CA GLU A 158 15.61 11.96 2.85
C GLU A 158 15.63 10.82 1.83
N ARG A 159 16.79 10.60 1.19
CA ARG A 159 17.02 9.55 0.20
C ARG A 159 17.07 8.13 0.75
N THR A 160 17.18 7.93 2.07
CA THR A 160 17.26 6.58 2.65
C THR A 160 15.90 5.90 2.52
N PRO A 161 15.79 4.77 1.78
CA PRO A 161 14.57 3.98 1.69
C PRO A 161 14.08 3.51 3.05
N ARG A 162 12.79 3.71 3.32
CA ARG A 162 12.08 3.22 4.50
C ARG A 162 10.95 2.34 4.01
N LEU A 163 11.13 1.05 4.12
CA LEU A 163 10.12 0.06 3.73
C LEU A 163 9.45 -0.48 4.99
N ALA A 164 8.23 -0.95 4.87
CA ALA A 164 7.58 -1.76 5.89
C ALA A 164 7.37 -3.18 5.36
N VAL A 165 7.37 -4.15 6.27
CA VAL A 165 6.85 -5.48 6.02
C VAL A 165 5.62 -5.70 6.88
N ALA A 166 4.56 -6.24 6.30
CA ALA A 166 3.31 -6.48 7.00
C ALA A 166 2.59 -7.68 6.37
N PHE A 167 1.78 -8.39 7.14
CA PHE A 167 0.80 -9.27 6.53
C PHE A 167 -0.32 -8.44 5.90
N GLU A 168 -0.93 -8.93 4.82
CA GLU A 168 -2.05 -8.25 4.16
C GLU A 168 -3.18 -7.89 5.14
N ILE A 169 -3.42 -8.75 6.13
CA ILE A 169 -4.47 -8.53 7.15
C ILE A 169 -4.22 -7.31 8.06
N GLN A 170 -3.02 -6.72 7.99
CA GLN A 170 -2.65 -5.50 8.71
C GLN A 170 -2.88 -4.23 7.88
N ILE A 171 -3.27 -4.36 6.61
CA ILE A 171 -3.57 -3.23 5.73
C ILE A 171 -5.02 -2.80 5.94
N VAL A 172 -5.23 -1.51 6.17
CA VAL A 172 -6.54 -0.88 6.32
C VAL A 172 -6.69 0.30 5.36
N PRO A 173 -7.92 0.75 5.03
CA PRO A 173 -8.14 1.83 4.08
C PRO A 173 -7.44 3.15 4.46
N SER A 174 -7.36 3.45 5.76
CA SER A 174 -6.75 4.68 6.26
C SER A 174 -6.25 4.48 7.69
N ILE A 175 -5.07 5.03 7.99
CA ILE A 175 -4.59 5.15 9.36
C ILE A 175 -4.67 6.62 9.80
N PRO A 176 -5.29 6.91 10.96
CA PRO A 176 -5.25 8.25 11.54
C PRO A 176 -3.79 8.69 11.73
N SER A 177 -3.38 9.77 11.08
CA SER A 177 -2.00 10.29 11.12
C SER A 177 -1.99 11.78 11.48
N GLY A 178 -1.04 12.18 12.32
CA GLY A 178 -0.75 13.58 12.64
C GLY A 178 0.56 14.05 11.99
N PRO A 179 0.94 15.33 12.17
CA PRO A 179 2.12 15.94 11.53
C PRO A 179 3.47 15.28 11.86
N HIS A 180 3.53 14.50 12.94
CA HIS A 180 4.74 13.79 13.38
C HIS A 180 4.77 12.32 12.94
N ASP A 181 3.66 11.79 12.41
CA ASP A 181 3.58 10.42 11.92
C ASP A 181 4.12 10.39 10.48
N LEU A 182 5.40 10.05 10.32
CA LEU A 182 6.01 9.95 8.98
C LEU A 182 5.65 8.63 8.30
N PRO A 183 5.12 8.65 7.06
CA PRO A 183 4.83 7.44 6.31
C PRO A 183 6.13 6.75 5.85
N VAL A 184 6.02 5.45 5.56
CA VAL A 184 7.03 4.70 4.81
C VAL A 184 6.85 4.94 3.32
N GLN A 185 7.89 4.69 2.52
CA GLN A 185 7.76 4.78 1.07
C GLN A 185 6.96 3.61 0.50
N GLU A 186 7.13 2.41 1.05
CA GLU A 186 6.43 1.21 0.59
C GLU A 186 6.11 0.24 1.71
N VAL A 187 5.02 -0.52 1.55
CA VAL A 187 4.63 -1.62 2.43
C VAL A 187 4.59 -2.91 1.63
N LEU A 188 5.42 -3.87 2.00
CA LEU A 188 5.52 -5.17 1.33
C LEU A 188 4.69 -6.20 2.11
N THR A 189 3.70 -6.80 1.45
CA THR A 189 2.90 -7.91 1.99
C THR A 189 3.13 -9.19 1.21
N GLU A 190 2.50 -10.28 1.66
CA GLU A 190 2.51 -11.55 0.93
C GLU A 190 1.70 -11.51 -0.38
N ARG A 191 0.95 -10.42 -0.64
CA ARG A 191 0.09 -10.27 -1.83
C ARG A 191 0.51 -9.10 -2.72
N THR A 192 0.88 -7.99 -2.10
CA THR A 192 0.95 -6.69 -2.76
C THR A 192 2.14 -5.91 -2.23
N ILE A 193 2.77 -5.12 -3.10
CA ILE A 193 3.61 -4.01 -2.68
C ILE A 193 2.72 -2.77 -2.74
N TYR A 194 2.67 -1.99 -1.66
CA TYR A 194 1.94 -0.73 -1.65
C TYR A 194 2.95 0.40 -1.75
N ARG A 195 3.00 1.07 -2.90
CA ARG A 195 3.79 2.30 -3.12
C ARG A 195 2.86 3.43 -3.50
N TYR A 196 2.73 4.43 -2.64
CA TYR A 196 1.86 5.58 -2.90
C TYR A 196 2.43 6.47 -4.00
N GLU A 197 1.67 6.64 -5.08
CA GLU A 197 1.99 7.56 -6.16
C GLU A 197 0.85 8.56 -6.36
N LYS A 198 1.21 9.82 -6.60
CA LYS A 198 0.27 10.90 -6.86
C LYS A 198 0.70 11.67 -8.10
N PHE A 199 -0.16 11.70 -9.11
CA PHE A 199 0.03 12.53 -10.30
C PHE A 199 -1.08 13.58 -10.38
N GLU A 200 -0.72 14.83 -10.60
CA GLU A 200 -1.67 15.93 -10.70
C GLU A 200 -1.51 16.68 -12.02
N GLY A 201 -2.64 17.05 -12.60
CA GLY A 201 -2.70 17.88 -13.79
C GLY A 201 -3.93 18.77 -13.77
N VAL A 202 -3.86 19.88 -14.49
CA VAL A 202 -5.00 20.75 -14.79
C VAL A 202 -5.31 20.61 -16.27
N SER A 203 -6.60 20.51 -16.60
CA SER A 203 -7.09 20.46 -17.98
C SER A 203 -8.11 21.57 -18.22
N GLY A 204 -7.92 22.34 -19.27
CA GLY A 204 -8.86 23.32 -19.81
C GLY A 204 -9.64 22.83 -21.03
N SER A 205 -9.29 21.69 -21.62
CA SER A 205 -9.93 21.16 -22.84
C SER A 205 -10.28 19.67 -22.76
N VAL A 206 -11.04 19.18 -23.75
CA VAL A 206 -11.35 17.74 -23.87
C VAL A 206 -10.09 16.97 -24.26
N GLU A 207 -9.28 17.55 -25.14
CA GLU A 207 -8.03 16.97 -25.65
C GLU A 207 -7.03 16.73 -24.53
N GLU A 208 -6.90 17.68 -23.59
CA GLU A 208 -6.03 17.53 -22.42
C GLU A 208 -6.55 16.49 -21.43
N THR A 209 -7.87 16.40 -21.27
CA THR A 209 -8.51 15.36 -20.44
C THR A 209 -8.23 13.97 -21.03
N HIS A 210 -8.36 13.82 -22.35
CA HIS A 210 -8.04 12.58 -23.06
C HIS A 210 -6.55 12.25 -22.96
N ALA A 211 -5.66 13.24 -23.12
CA ALA A 211 -4.22 13.02 -22.98
C ALA A 211 -3.83 12.56 -21.56
N PHE A 212 -4.53 13.03 -20.52
CA PHE A 212 -4.36 12.53 -19.16
C PHE A 212 -4.85 11.07 -19.04
N ALA A 213 -6.03 10.76 -19.58
CA ALA A 213 -6.58 9.40 -19.58
C ALA A 213 -5.68 8.41 -20.34
N MET A 214 -5.17 8.78 -21.52
CA MET A 214 -4.27 7.95 -22.32
C MET A 214 -2.97 7.61 -21.60
N ARG A 215 -2.39 8.57 -20.87
CA ARG A 215 -1.17 8.32 -20.07
C ARG A 215 -1.41 7.27 -19.00
N LEU A 216 -2.57 7.31 -18.35
CA LEU A 216 -2.92 6.38 -17.28
C LEU A 216 -3.37 5.01 -17.80
N ALA A 217 -4.01 4.95 -18.96
CA ALA A 217 -4.36 3.69 -19.62
C ALA A 217 -3.12 2.82 -19.88
N GLY A 218 -1.99 3.44 -20.25
CA GLY A 218 -0.71 2.74 -20.43
C GLY A 218 -0.06 2.20 -19.15
N LEU A 219 -0.60 2.51 -17.97
CA LEU A 219 -0.10 2.03 -16.67
C LEU A 219 -0.89 0.84 -16.12
N LEU A 220 -2.01 0.49 -16.75
CA LEU A 220 -2.96 -0.49 -16.22
C LEU A 220 -2.95 -1.76 -17.08
N GLU A 221 -3.01 -2.90 -16.40
CA GLU A 221 -3.20 -4.22 -16.99
C GLU A 221 -4.47 -4.85 -16.42
N ALA A 222 -5.09 -5.76 -17.16
CA ALA A 222 -6.18 -6.57 -16.62
C ALA A 222 -5.61 -7.70 -15.72
N PRO A 223 -6.31 -8.09 -14.62
CA PRO A 223 -7.51 -7.47 -14.11
C PRO A 223 -7.22 -6.21 -13.27
N SER A 224 -7.93 -5.11 -13.50
CA SER A 224 -7.78 -3.89 -12.70
C SER A 224 -9.10 -3.15 -12.44
N VAL A 225 -9.13 -2.40 -11.34
CA VAL A 225 -10.26 -1.56 -10.94
C VAL A 225 -9.74 -0.15 -10.75
N VAL A 226 -10.45 0.84 -11.27
CA VAL A 226 -10.15 2.27 -11.15
C VAL A 226 -11.38 2.98 -10.61
N ARG A 227 -11.18 3.73 -9.54
CA ARG A 227 -12.20 4.53 -8.88
C ARG A 227 -12.21 5.94 -9.48
N LEU A 228 -13.38 6.45 -9.84
CA LEU A 228 -13.55 7.80 -10.42
C LEU A 228 -14.44 8.63 -9.51
N SER A 229 -13.84 9.60 -8.83
CA SER A 229 -14.46 10.43 -7.80
C SER A 229 -14.46 11.89 -8.23
N GLY A 230 -15.52 12.62 -7.91
CA GLY A 230 -15.66 14.03 -8.26
C GLY A 230 -17.11 14.45 -8.42
N GLU A 231 -17.36 15.75 -8.40
CA GLU A 231 -18.71 16.32 -8.47
C GLU A 231 -19.44 15.98 -9.78
N LEU A 232 -20.76 16.21 -9.80
CA LEU A 232 -21.55 16.09 -11.02
C LEU A 232 -21.03 17.07 -12.07
N GLY A 233 -20.78 16.58 -13.29
CA GLY A 233 -20.22 17.39 -14.37
C GLY A 233 -18.71 17.64 -14.29
N ALA A 234 -17.99 16.99 -13.36
CA ALA A 234 -16.52 17.09 -13.28
C ALA A 234 -15.76 16.51 -14.50
N GLY A 235 -16.45 15.82 -15.41
CA GLY A 235 -15.86 15.27 -16.64
C GLY A 235 -15.46 13.79 -16.56
N LYS A 236 -15.91 13.05 -15.55
CA LYS A 236 -15.60 11.62 -15.34
C LYS A 236 -15.84 10.76 -16.59
N THR A 237 -17.04 10.79 -17.16
CA THR A 237 -17.36 10.08 -18.41
C THR A 237 -16.52 10.56 -19.62
N GLU A 238 -16.09 11.82 -19.63
CA GLU A 238 -15.21 12.33 -20.70
C GLU A 238 -13.78 11.81 -20.56
N TRP A 239 -13.32 11.62 -19.32
CA TRP A 239 -12.07 10.90 -19.05
C TRP A 239 -12.19 9.42 -19.47
N VAL A 240 -13.31 8.75 -19.16
CA VAL A 240 -13.58 7.36 -19.60
C VAL A 240 -13.53 7.22 -21.12
N ARG A 241 -14.02 8.22 -21.87
CA ARG A 241 -13.89 8.26 -23.33
C ARG A 241 -12.45 8.27 -23.79
N GLY A 242 -11.64 9.16 -23.22
CA GLY A 242 -10.20 9.22 -23.52
C GLY A 242 -9.50 7.91 -23.18
N PHE A 243 -9.87 7.29 -22.06
CA PHE A 243 -9.33 6.02 -21.60
C PHE A 243 -9.69 4.86 -22.53
N ALA A 244 -10.98 4.69 -22.86
CA ALA A 244 -11.44 3.65 -23.78
C ALA A 244 -10.78 3.78 -25.17
N LYS A 245 -10.67 5.01 -25.68
CA LYS A 245 -9.96 5.30 -26.93
C LYS A 245 -8.49 4.90 -26.86
N ALA A 246 -7.83 5.13 -25.73
CA ALA A 246 -6.44 4.74 -25.51
C ALA A 246 -6.23 3.23 -25.57
N LEU A 247 -7.20 2.46 -25.08
CA LEU A 247 -7.20 1.00 -25.15
C LEU A 247 -7.50 0.45 -26.56
N GLY A 248 -7.97 1.29 -27.49
CA GLY A 248 -8.30 0.88 -28.86
C GLY A 248 -9.80 0.82 -29.17
N TRP A 249 -10.68 1.27 -28.26
CA TRP A 249 -12.11 1.37 -28.55
C TRP A 249 -12.41 2.53 -29.50
N ASP A 250 -13.02 2.23 -30.64
CA ASP A 250 -13.41 3.22 -31.67
C ASP A 250 -14.91 3.59 -31.63
N GLY A 251 -15.69 2.89 -30.81
CA GLY A 251 -17.12 3.11 -30.64
C GLY A 251 -17.47 4.27 -29.73
N ARG A 252 -18.79 4.46 -29.51
CA ARG A 252 -19.31 5.55 -28.67
C ARG A 252 -19.40 5.14 -27.20
N VAL A 253 -18.71 5.87 -26.33
CA VAL A 253 -18.87 5.77 -24.87
C VAL A 253 -19.93 6.75 -24.36
N ARG A 254 -20.84 6.26 -23.54
CA ARG A 254 -21.90 7.04 -22.88
C ARG A 254 -21.82 6.83 -21.37
N SER A 255 -22.35 7.78 -20.62
CA SER A 255 -22.52 7.58 -19.18
C SER A 255 -23.62 6.53 -18.95
N PRO A 256 -23.37 5.50 -18.12
CA PRO A 256 -24.37 4.51 -17.74
C PRO A 256 -25.21 4.96 -16.54
N SER A 257 -25.38 6.26 -16.27
CA SER A 257 -26.17 6.75 -15.12
C SER A 257 -27.60 6.20 -15.02
N PHE A 258 -28.16 5.58 -16.07
CA PHE A 258 -29.48 4.91 -16.05
C PHE A 258 -29.41 3.39 -16.15
N SER A 259 -28.36 2.82 -16.74
CA SER A 259 -28.17 1.38 -16.92
C SER A 259 -27.28 0.76 -15.85
N LEU A 260 -26.65 1.57 -14.98
CA LEU A 260 -25.58 1.23 -14.04
C LEU A 260 -24.27 0.79 -14.72
N GLU A 261 -24.36 0.10 -15.86
CA GLU A 261 -23.23 -0.45 -16.60
C GLU A 261 -23.27 -0.10 -18.10
N ASN A 262 -22.08 0.07 -18.67
CA ASN A 262 -21.80 -0.13 -20.09
C ASN A 262 -20.56 -1.04 -20.22
N VAL A 263 -20.59 -1.99 -21.15
CA VAL A 263 -19.49 -2.93 -21.42
C VAL A 263 -18.92 -2.68 -22.81
N TYR A 264 -17.60 -2.58 -22.92
CA TYR A 264 -16.90 -2.37 -24.18
C TYR A 264 -15.85 -3.47 -24.39
N SER A 265 -15.92 -4.20 -25.50
CA SER A 265 -14.92 -5.22 -25.85
C SER A 265 -13.78 -4.58 -26.64
N VAL A 266 -12.54 -4.71 -26.14
CA VAL A 266 -11.37 -4.05 -26.70
C VAL A 266 -10.21 -5.05 -26.77
N GLU A 267 -9.83 -5.49 -27.97
CA GLU A 267 -8.66 -6.35 -28.22
C GLU A 267 -8.53 -7.58 -27.30
N GLY A 268 -9.64 -8.24 -26.96
CA GLY A 268 -9.64 -9.42 -26.07
C GLY A 268 -9.70 -9.09 -24.57
N MET A 269 -9.74 -7.81 -24.22
CA MET A 269 -10.08 -7.30 -22.88
C MET A 269 -11.53 -6.82 -22.83
N THR A 270 -12.08 -6.77 -21.62
CA THR A 270 -13.39 -6.19 -21.35
C THR A 270 -13.21 -4.91 -20.54
N LEU A 271 -13.69 -3.77 -21.05
CA LEU A 271 -13.76 -2.53 -20.30
C LEU A 271 -15.17 -2.36 -19.74
N TYR A 272 -15.30 -2.49 -18.43
CA TYR A 272 -16.52 -2.21 -17.68
C TYR A 272 -16.54 -0.75 -17.26
N HIS A 273 -17.60 -0.03 -17.62
CA HIS A 273 -17.86 1.32 -17.14
C HIS A 273 -19.10 1.28 -16.27
N LEU A 274 -18.93 1.51 -14.98
CA LEU A 274 -19.97 1.48 -13.98
C LEU A 274 -20.22 2.88 -13.42
N ASP A 275 -21.48 3.25 -13.18
CA ASP A 275 -21.86 4.57 -12.66
C ASP A 275 -22.88 4.46 -11.51
N GLY A 276 -22.38 4.67 -10.29
CA GLY A 276 -23.16 4.59 -9.07
C GLY A 276 -23.98 5.84 -8.74
N TYR A 277 -24.06 6.86 -9.60
CA TYR A 277 -24.71 8.13 -9.29
C TYR A 277 -26.15 7.98 -8.76
N ARG A 278 -26.90 6.99 -9.28
CA ARG A 278 -28.30 6.71 -8.87
C ARG A 278 -28.44 5.65 -7.79
N LEU A 279 -27.34 5.01 -7.38
CA LEU A 279 -27.35 4.06 -6.26
C LEU A 279 -27.48 4.85 -4.96
N THR A 280 -28.67 4.81 -4.36
CA THR A 280 -28.95 5.52 -3.11
C THR A 280 -28.42 4.79 -1.88
N HIS A 281 -28.26 3.46 -1.96
CA HIS A 281 -27.72 2.62 -0.90
C HIS A 281 -26.99 1.40 -1.48
N PRO A 282 -25.84 0.97 -0.92
CA PRO A 282 -25.10 -0.20 -1.42
C PRO A 282 -25.91 -1.50 -1.41
N SER A 283 -26.90 -1.62 -0.53
CA SER A 283 -27.79 -2.80 -0.47
C SER A 283 -28.73 -2.94 -1.67
N HIS A 284 -28.78 -1.96 -2.58
CA HIS A 284 -29.50 -2.06 -3.85
C HIS A 284 -28.63 -2.65 -4.97
N LEU A 285 -27.35 -2.86 -4.70
CA LEU A 285 -26.42 -3.51 -5.61
C LEU A 285 -26.61 -5.02 -5.52
N ASP A 286 -26.71 -5.67 -6.67
CA ASP A 286 -26.52 -7.11 -6.76
C ASP A 286 -25.03 -7.41 -6.54
N LEU A 287 -24.71 -7.98 -5.37
CA LEU A 287 -23.33 -8.21 -4.97
C LEU A 287 -22.67 -9.33 -5.77
N ASP A 288 -23.42 -10.39 -6.10
CA ASP A 288 -22.88 -11.53 -6.85
C ASP A 288 -22.47 -11.07 -8.26
N TRP A 289 -23.34 -10.29 -8.92
CA TRP A 289 -23.02 -9.66 -10.22
C TRP A 289 -21.81 -8.73 -10.15
N PHE A 290 -21.73 -7.90 -9.11
CA PHE A 290 -20.62 -6.95 -9.00
C PHE A 290 -19.29 -7.64 -8.74
N GLU A 291 -19.28 -8.68 -7.88
CA GLU A 291 -18.10 -9.49 -7.61
C GLU A 291 -17.62 -10.22 -8.87
N GLU A 292 -18.52 -10.79 -9.68
CA GLU A 292 -18.18 -11.40 -10.97
C GLU A 292 -17.46 -10.43 -11.91
N ILE A 293 -17.88 -9.16 -11.96
CA ILE A 293 -17.22 -8.12 -12.78
C ILE A 293 -15.82 -7.80 -12.24
N LEU A 294 -15.67 -7.66 -10.91
CA LEU A 294 -14.38 -7.35 -10.30
C LEU A 294 -13.36 -8.49 -10.44
N GLU A 295 -13.84 -9.72 -10.61
CA GLU A 295 -13.03 -10.93 -10.75
C GLU A 295 -12.71 -11.32 -12.20
N ASP A 296 -13.25 -10.63 -13.22
CA ASP A 296 -12.93 -10.92 -14.64
C ASP A 296 -11.41 -10.78 -14.89
N PRO A 297 -10.69 -11.87 -15.20
CA PRO A 297 -9.24 -11.83 -15.42
C PRO A 297 -8.82 -10.95 -16.62
N ASN A 298 -9.73 -10.67 -17.55
CA ASN A 298 -9.49 -9.79 -18.70
C ASN A 298 -10.19 -8.43 -18.55
N GLY A 299 -10.74 -8.15 -17.37
CA GLY A 299 -11.54 -6.98 -17.08
C GLY A 299 -10.73 -5.77 -16.60
N ILE A 300 -11.05 -4.59 -17.14
CA ILE A 300 -10.73 -3.30 -16.53
C ILE A 300 -12.03 -2.64 -16.11
N VAL A 301 -12.20 -2.35 -14.83
CA VAL A 301 -13.41 -1.75 -14.27
C VAL A 301 -13.16 -0.27 -13.96
N LEU A 302 -13.92 0.62 -14.60
CA LEU A 302 -13.94 2.06 -14.32
C LEU A 302 -15.22 2.39 -13.56
N LEU A 303 -15.07 2.77 -12.29
CA LEU A 303 -16.16 2.92 -11.33
C LEU A 303 -16.40 4.39 -10.99
N GLU A 304 -17.41 5.02 -11.59
CA GLU A 304 -17.86 6.35 -11.17
C GLU A 304 -18.67 6.27 -9.87
N TRP A 305 -18.37 7.17 -8.93
CA TRP A 305 -18.98 7.21 -7.59
C TRP A 305 -18.73 5.93 -6.77
N PRO A 306 -17.46 5.57 -6.53
CA PRO A 306 -17.07 4.30 -5.91
C PRO A 306 -17.71 4.07 -4.53
N ASP A 307 -17.91 5.13 -3.74
CA ASP A 307 -18.53 5.05 -2.40
C ASP A 307 -19.95 4.46 -2.42
N ARG A 308 -20.62 4.46 -3.58
CA ARG A 308 -21.97 3.92 -3.75
C ARG A 308 -22.02 2.40 -3.90
N PHE A 309 -20.87 1.77 -4.16
CA PHE A 309 -20.73 0.33 -4.33
C PHE A 309 -20.29 -0.39 -3.05
N GLY A 310 -20.07 0.35 -1.95
CA GLY A 310 -19.76 -0.21 -0.64
C GLY A 310 -18.37 -0.83 -0.55
N GLU A 311 -18.21 -1.79 0.37
CA GLU A 311 -16.92 -2.35 0.77
C GLU A 311 -16.30 -3.32 -0.24
N SER A 312 -17.10 -3.81 -1.21
CA SER A 312 -16.60 -4.69 -2.27
C SER A 312 -15.64 -3.97 -3.22
N VAL A 313 -15.65 -2.63 -3.24
CA VAL A 313 -14.67 -1.85 -4.01
C VAL A 313 -13.31 -1.93 -3.31
N PRO A 314 -12.25 -2.44 -3.97
CA PRO A 314 -10.93 -2.51 -3.36
C PRO A 314 -10.44 -1.10 -2.99
N PHE A 315 -10.19 -0.83 -1.71
CA PHE A 315 -9.66 0.47 -1.26
C PHE A 315 -8.24 0.75 -1.79
N SER A 316 -7.53 -0.30 -2.21
CA SER A 316 -6.24 -0.24 -2.88
C SER A 316 -6.33 -0.03 -4.39
N ALA A 317 -7.54 0.03 -4.95
CA ALA A 317 -7.72 0.40 -6.35
C ALA A 317 -7.27 1.85 -6.58
N PRO A 318 -6.52 2.12 -7.66
CA PRO A 318 -6.22 3.48 -8.06
C PRO A 318 -7.47 4.36 -8.16
N GLU A 319 -7.32 5.64 -7.85
CA GLU A 319 -8.41 6.59 -7.83
C GLU A 319 -8.05 7.87 -8.56
N LEU A 320 -8.93 8.27 -9.48
CA LEU A 320 -8.92 9.58 -10.10
C LEU A 320 -9.92 10.48 -9.39
N PHE A 321 -9.42 11.55 -8.79
CA PHE A 321 -10.25 12.66 -8.33
C PHE A 321 -10.33 13.73 -9.41
N MET A 322 -11.54 14.19 -9.70
CA MET A 322 -11.81 15.28 -10.63
C MET A 322 -12.55 16.41 -9.93
N GLU A 323 -11.96 17.60 -9.94
CA GLU A 323 -12.50 18.81 -9.32
C GLU A 323 -12.68 19.88 -10.40
N ARG A 324 -13.84 20.54 -10.43
CA ARG A 324 -14.05 21.70 -11.31
C ARG A 324 -13.34 22.92 -10.74
N LEU A 325 -12.63 23.63 -11.60
CA LEU A 325 -11.99 24.91 -11.30
C LEU A 325 -12.73 26.04 -12.03
N GLU A 326 -12.24 27.27 -11.88
CA GLU A 326 -12.68 28.43 -12.66
C GLU A 326 -12.36 28.26 -14.16
N ASP A 327 -12.98 29.07 -15.02
CA ASP A 327 -12.74 29.09 -16.48
C ASP A 327 -12.91 27.73 -17.20
N ASP A 328 -13.90 26.93 -16.77
CA ASP A 328 -14.18 25.58 -17.30
C ASP A 328 -13.00 24.59 -17.22
N GLN A 329 -12.01 24.91 -16.38
CA GLN A 329 -10.90 24.03 -16.08
C GLN A 329 -11.30 22.94 -15.08
N ARG A 330 -10.50 21.88 -15.03
CA ARG A 330 -10.63 20.79 -14.06
C ARG A 330 -9.26 20.34 -13.57
N ARG A 331 -9.14 20.12 -12.26
CA ARG A 331 -8.00 19.43 -11.66
C ARG A 331 -8.26 17.93 -11.71
N MET A 332 -7.27 17.18 -12.16
CA MET A 332 -7.25 15.73 -12.16
C MET A 332 -6.11 15.27 -11.25
N THR A 333 -6.46 14.55 -10.20
CA THR A 333 -5.50 14.01 -9.23
C THR A 333 -5.64 12.49 -9.26
N TRP A 334 -4.65 11.82 -9.83
CA TRP A 334 -4.53 10.37 -9.81
C TRP A 334 -3.75 9.93 -8.58
N VAL A 335 -4.28 8.93 -7.89
CA VAL A 335 -3.63 8.24 -6.77
C VAL A 335 -3.57 6.76 -7.08
N SER A 336 -2.40 6.15 -6.98
CA SER A 336 -2.22 4.69 -7.14
C SER A 336 -1.31 4.11 -6.06
N PHE A 337 -1.39 2.79 -5.94
CA PHE A 337 -0.57 1.99 -5.05
C PHE A 337 0.09 0.89 -5.89
N GLU A 338 1.39 0.99 -6.17
CA GLU A 338 2.04 0.17 -7.22
C GLU A 338 2.28 -1.31 -6.83
N LYS A 339 1.72 -2.23 -7.64
CA LYS A 339 2.10 -3.63 -7.96
C LYS A 339 1.63 -4.80 -7.05
N ARG A 340 0.72 -5.62 -7.63
CA ARG A 340 0.50 -7.03 -7.25
C ARG A 340 1.75 -7.85 -7.55
N HIS A 341 2.05 -8.87 -6.73
CA HIS A 341 3.13 -9.81 -7.00
C HIS A 341 2.96 -10.51 -8.35
N ASN A 342 3.74 -10.13 -9.36
CA ASN A 342 4.12 -11.03 -10.45
C ASN A 342 5.44 -11.73 -10.07
N LEU A 343 5.42 -12.47 -8.95
CA LEU A 343 6.47 -13.43 -8.62
C LEU A 343 6.03 -14.81 -9.16
N GLY A 344 6.05 -14.99 -10.49
CA GLY A 344 5.64 -16.28 -11.09
C GLY A 344 5.37 -16.34 -12.60
N ARG A 345 6.24 -15.81 -13.45
CA ARG A 345 6.54 -16.44 -14.76
C ARG A 345 8.05 -16.60 -14.90
N LEU A 346 8.60 -17.43 -14.01
CA LEU A 346 9.90 -18.06 -14.14
C LEU A 346 9.68 -19.53 -13.77
N GLY A 347 9.51 -20.37 -14.80
CA GLY A 347 9.36 -21.82 -14.67
C GLY A 347 8.11 -22.40 -15.34
N GLU A 348 8.06 -22.36 -16.68
CA GLU A 348 7.85 -23.51 -17.57
C GLU A 348 8.17 -23.12 -19.02
#